data_AF-A0A0B6Y1H0-F1
#
_entry.id   AF-A0A0B6Y1H0-F1
#
_cell.length_a   1.000
_cell.length_b   1.000
_cell.length_c   1.000
_cell.angle_alpha   90.00
_cell.angle_beta   90.00
_cell.angle_gamma   90.00
#
_symmetry.space_group_name_H-M   'P 1'
#
loop_
_entity.id
_entity.type
_entity.pdbx_description
1 polymer ?
#
loop_
_entity_poly.entity_id
_entity_poly.type
_entity_poly.pdbx_seq_one_letter_code
_entity_poly.pdbx_strand_id
1 'polypeptide(L)'
;CTEYNTFFEEAQHCEQWMARHSDLLQNRFSSDNIPGDQTQVLLTDLQALQDQIREYDRRVSSLVVKSQDIIPLKLRSQRVTTSIRVRALCAYHQQGMSLQRGEECFLTNNSQRTKWKVKTKTGLEGFVPSACLLIPAPNQEAIDTANRLKLQHDRLSGQWKTQQRKVRLVAVFGAIRQVRAWDLKKFMAMDPAQREAVWRALQHDGEKLITECGTSDREMSKLAEELKQCEQIYLELCQAAVAREERHVSTAHIILQRVEAVSRDLTITDQQLSTLLHRPLPQNNLAVQESFRSYREFQLKFDMQENEIKSLQKEVKELSPR
;
A
#
# COMPACT_ATOMS: atom_id res chain seq x y z
N CYS A 1 -6.71 32.29 -32.95
CA CYS A 1 -8.01 32.27 -32.25
C CYS A 1 -8.34 30.89 -31.69
N THR A 2 -8.18 29.82 -32.47
CA THR A 2 -8.36 28.43 -32.01
C THR A 2 -7.49 28.12 -30.80
N GLU A 3 -6.18 28.37 -30.85
CA GLU A 3 -5.24 28.10 -29.76
C GLU A 3 -5.57 28.82 -28.44
N TYR A 4 -6.03 30.08 -28.52
CA TYR A 4 -6.46 30.85 -27.34
C TYR A 4 -7.67 30.18 -26.69
N ASN A 5 -8.72 29.88 -27.46
CA ASN A 5 -9.93 29.27 -26.92
C ASN A 5 -9.64 27.88 -26.36
N THR A 6 -8.91 27.05 -27.10
CA THR A 6 -8.54 25.69 -26.65
C THR A 6 -7.73 25.73 -25.35
N PHE A 7 -6.82 26.70 -25.20
CA PHE A 7 -6.05 26.86 -23.97
C PHE A 7 -6.94 27.15 -22.77
N PHE A 8 -7.85 28.13 -22.87
CA PHE A 8 -8.72 28.51 -21.76
C PHE A 8 -9.78 27.45 -21.46
N GLU A 9 -10.27 26.72 -22.46
CA GLU A 9 -11.15 25.57 -22.28
C GLU A 9 -10.44 24.41 -21.55
N GLU A 10 -9.22 24.07 -21.97
CA GLU A 10 -8.41 23.03 -21.31
C GLU A 10 -8.06 23.44 -19.87
N ALA A 11 -7.69 24.71 -19.66
CA ALA A 11 -7.42 25.26 -18.34
C ALA A 11 -8.65 25.18 -17.41
N GLN A 12 -9.83 25.56 -17.93
CA GLN A 12 -11.09 25.50 -17.18
C GLN A 12 -11.46 24.05 -16.83
N HIS A 13 -11.25 23.11 -17.74
CA HIS A 13 -11.46 21.69 -17.47
C HIS A 13 -10.55 21.18 -16.34
N CYS A 14 -9.26 21.55 -16.36
CA CYS A 14 -8.33 21.22 -15.29
C CYS A 14 -8.76 21.81 -13.94
N GLU A 15 -9.17 23.07 -13.91
CA GLU A 15 -9.65 23.73 -12.68
C GLU A 15 -10.86 23.00 -12.08
N GLN A 16 -11.87 22.70 -12.90
CA GLN A 16 -13.07 21.98 -12.47
C GLN A 16 -12.76 20.57 -11.99
N TRP A 17 -11.88 19.86 -12.68
CA TRP A 17 -11.46 18.52 -12.27
C TRP A 17 -10.77 18.56 -10.91
N MET A 18 -9.81 19.48 -10.70
CA MET A 18 -9.09 19.60 -9.43
C MET A 18 -10.03 19.99 -8.28
N ALA A 19 -10.97 20.92 -8.52
CA ALA A 19 -11.96 21.31 -7.51
C ALA A 19 -12.80 20.11 -7.06
N ARG A 20 -13.36 19.34 -8.00
CA ARG A 20 -14.16 18.13 -7.70
C ARG A 20 -13.38 17.09 -6.91
N HIS A 21 -12.11 16.89 -7.22
CA HIS A 21 -11.28 15.89 -6.53
C HIS A 21 -10.80 16.37 -5.16
N SER A 22 -10.64 17.68 -4.98
CA SER A 22 -10.40 18.26 -3.65
C SER A 22 -11.62 18.02 -2.74
N ASP A 23 -12.83 18.25 -3.25
CA ASP A 23 -14.08 17.97 -2.52
C ASP A 23 -14.25 16.47 -2.24
N LEU A 24 -13.91 15.60 -3.19
CA LEU A 24 -13.92 14.15 -2.99
C LEU A 24 -12.99 13.71 -1.86
N LEU A 25 -11.75 14.22 -1.85
CA LEU A 25 -10.78 13.96 -0.78
C LEU A 25 -11.31 14.43 0.57
N GLN A 26 -11.93 15.61 0.60
CA GLN A 26 -12.48 16.18 1.83
C GLN A 26 -13.67 15.37 2.36
N ASN A 27 -14.61 14.97 1.50
CA ASN A 27 -15.84 14.33 1.94
C ASN A 27 -15.68 12.83 2.24
N ARG A 28 -14.85 12.13 1.47
CA ARG A 28 -14.78 10.66 1.54
C ARG A 28 -13.67 10.15 2.45
N PHE A 29 -12.54 10.87 2.52
CA PHE A 29 -11.33 10.36 3.18
C PHE A 29 -11.00 11.11 4.48
N SER A 30 -11.62 12.26 4.74
CA SER A 30 -11.28 13.08 5.91
C SER A 30 -11.92 12.62 7.23
N SER A 31 -12.76 11.59 7.23
CA SER A 31 -13.36 11.05 8.46
C SER A 31 -12.29 10.68 9.48
N ASP A 32 -12.46 11.08 10.74
CA ASP A 32 -11.54 10.74 11.84
C ASP A 32 -11.71 9.30 12.31
N ASN A 33 -12.87 8.70 12.06
CA ASN A 33 -13.17 7.31 12.39
C ASN A 33 -13.37 6.52 11.10
N ILE A 34 -12.27 5.98 10.57
CA ILE A 34 -12.29 5.07 9.42
C ILE A 34 -12.52 3.64 9.93
N PRO A 35 -13.61 2.97 9.53
CA PRO A 35 -13.83 1.56 9.87
C PRO A 35 -12.73 0.66 9.29
N GLY A 36 -12.30 -0.35 10.06
CA GLY A 36 -11.21 -1.25 9.65
C GLY A 36 -11.49 -2.00 8.35
N ASP A 37 -12.73 -2.45 8.15
CA ASP A 37 -13.23 -3.15 6.97
C ASP A 37 -13.24 -2.27 5.70
N GLN A 38 -13.38 -0.96 5.84
CA GLN A 38 -13.35 -0.02 4.71
C GLN A 38 -11.95 0.43 4.33
N THR A 39 -10.95 0.21 5.20
CA THR A 39 -9.60 0.77 5.03
C THR A 39 -8.94 0.30 3.74
N GLN A 40 -9.07 -0.98 3.38
CA GLN A 40 -8.46 -1.52 2.16
C GLN A 40 -9.08 -0.92 0.89
N VAL A 41 -10.41 -0.78 0.87
CA VAL A 41 -11.13 -0.15 -0.24
C VAL A 41 -10.67 1.30 -0.43
N LEU A 42 -10.56 2.05 0.66
CA LEU A 42 -10.10 3.44 0.62
C LEU A 42 -8.65 3.56 0.12
N LEU A 43 -7.76 2.63 0.50
CA LEU A 43 -6.38 2.59 -0.01
C LEU A 43 -6.32 2.33 -1.52
N THR A 44 -7.13 1.40 -2.02
CA THR A 44 -7.22 1.13 -3.46
C THR A 44 -7.72 2.35 -4.22
N ASP A 45 -8.74 3.03 -3.72
CA ASP A 45 -9.31 4.21 -4.37
C ASP A 45 -8.34 5.40 -4.35
N LEU A 46 -7.60 5.60 -3.26
CA LEU A 46 -6.55 6.61 -3.20
C LEU A 46 -5.39 6.30 -4.15
N GLN A 47 -5.05 5.02 -4.35
CA GLN A 47 -4.04 4.62 -5.32
C GLN A 47 -4.48 4.96 -6.75
N ALA A 48 -5.73 4.67 -7.12
CA ALA A 48 -6.29 5.05 -8.41
C ALA A 48 -6.32 6.57 -8.61
N LEU A 49 -6.68 7.32 -7.56
CA LEU A 49 -6.66 8.78 -7.58
C LEU A 49 -5.25 9.35 -7.75
N GLN A 50 -4.22 8.69 -7.20
CA GLN A 50 -2.82 9.11 -7.36
C GLN A 50 -2.42 9.19 -8.84
N ASP A 51 -2.79 8.17 -9.61
CA ASP A 51 -2.42 8.09 -11.03
C ASP A 51 -3.14 9.17 -11.84
N GLN A 52 -4.40 9.48 -11.51
CA GLN A 52 -5.11 10.62 -12.11
C GLN A 52 -4.46 11.96 -11.73
N ILE A 53 -4.08 12.17 -10.47
CA ILE A 53 -3.37 13.40 -10.05
C ILE A 53 -2.06 13.56 -10.82
N ARG A 54 -1.31 12.47 -11.05
CA ARG A 54 -0.08 12.48 -11.87
C ARG A 54 -0.34 12.79 -13.34
N GLU A 55 -1.46 12.32 -13.90
CA GLU A 55 -1.85 12.68 -15.26
C GLU A 55 -2.13 14.18 -15.37
N TYR A 56 -2.86 14.76 -14.41
CA TYR A 56 -3.16 16.19 -14.40
C TYR A 56 -1.93 17.07 -14.15
N ASP A 57 -0.91 16.56 -13.45
CA ASP A 57 0.40 17.24 -13.34
C ASP A 57 1.01 17.49 -14.73
N ARG A 58 0.98 16.47 -15.59
CA ARG A 58 1.48 16.57 -16.97
C ARG A 58 0.67 17.55 -17.80
N ARG A 59 -0.67 17.53 -17.65
CA ARG A 59 -1.57 18.46 -18.35
C ARG A 59 -1.33 19.91 -17.93
N VAL A 60 -1.24 20.16 -16.63
CA VAL A 60 -0.95 21.49 -16.08
C VAL A 60 0.44 21.95 -16.51
N SER A 61 1.44 21.09 -16.48
CA SER A 61 2.79 21.40 -16.99
C SER A 61 2.76 21.78 -18.48
N SER A 62 1.99 21.06 -19.30
CA SER A 62 1.79 21.42 -20.71
C SER A 62 1.12 22.79 -20.87
N LEU A 63 0.11 23.10 -20.06
CA LEU A 63 -0.53 24.41 -20.05
C LEU A 63 0.44 25.53 -19.64
N VAL A 64 1.31 25.30 -18.64
CA VAL A 64 2.35 26.27 -18.25
C VAL A 64 3.26 26.61 -19.43
N VAL A 65 3.71 25.60 -20.18
CA VAL A 65 4.54 25.82 -21.39
C VAL A 65 3.74 26.57 -22.45
N LYS A 66 2.54 26.07 -22.82
CA LYS A 66 1.68 26.69 -23.83
C LYS A 66 1.33 28.14 -23.51
N SER A 67 1.20 28.50 -22.23
CA SER A 67 0.78 29.85 -21.80
C SER A 67 1.70 30.97 -22.30
N GLN A 68 2.98 30.67 -22.53
CA GLN A 68 3.99 31.62 -23.00
C GLN A 68 3.73 32.06 -24.44
N ASP A 69 3.09 31.21 -25.25
CA ASP A 69 2.85 31.46 -26.68
C ASP A 69 1.43 31.97 -26.96
N ILE A 70 0.57 32.03 -25.94
CA ILE A 70 -0.81 32.50 -26.11
C ILE A 70 -0.81 34.00 -26.40
N ILE A 71 -1.46 34.38 -27.50
CA ILE A 71 -1.66 35.78 -27.87
C ILE A 71 -2.83 36.40 -27.08
N PRO A 72 -2.72 37.66 -26.62
CA PRO A 72 -3.73 38.29 -25.76
C PRO A 72 -4.89 38.87 -26.58
N LEU A 73 -5.81 38.02 -27.06
CA LEU A 73 -6.94 38.45 -27.89
C LEU A 73 -7.84 39.49 -27.21
N LYS A 74 -8.07 39.37 -25.89
CA LYS A 74 -8.89 40.31 -25.11
C LYS A 74 -8.34 41.74 -25.15
N LEU A 75 -7.02 41.92 -25.17
CA LEU A 75 -6.39 43.26 -25.23
C LEU A 75 -6.76 44.03 -26.50
N ARG A 76 -7.11 43.35 -27.60
CA ARG A 76 -7.56 44.03 -28.83
C ARG A 76 -8.88 44.78 -28.64
N SER A 77 -9.71 44.34 -27.70
CA SER A 77 -11.03 44.92 -27.41
C SER A 77 -11.02 45.95 -26.29
N GLN A 78 -9.96 45.98 -25.47
CA GLN A 78 -9.81 46.87 -24.32
C GLN A 78 -9.13 48.17 -24.72
N ARG A 79 -9.54 49.30 -24.14
CA ARG A 79 -8.87 50.58 -24.40
C ARG A 79 -7.43 50.55 -23.89
N VAL A 80 -6.52 51.00 -24.74
CA VAL A 80 -5.10 51.08 -24.45
C VAL A 80 -4.84 52.33 -23.60
N THR A 81 -4.26 52.15 -22.41
CA THR A 81 -3.88 53.22 -21.48
C THR A 81 -2.38 53.54 -21.53
N THR A 82 -1.57 52.59 -21.96
CA THR A 82 -0.12 52.68 -22.09
C THR A 82 0.33 52.13 -23.44
N SER A 83 1.51 52.50 -23.92
CA SER A 83 2.02 52.02 -25.20
C SER A 83 2.21 50.49 -25.21
N ILE A 84 1.60 49.77 -26.15
CA ILE A 84 1.66 48.29 -26.25
C ILE A 84 2.43 47.90 -27.52
N ARG A 85 3.32 46.89 -27.43
CA ARG A 85 4.00 46.36 -28.62
C ARG A 85 3.01 45.63 -29.53
N VAL A 86 3.06 45.89 -30.84
CA VAL A 86 2.29 45.21 -31.87
C VAL A 86 3.20 44.83 -33.04
N ARG A 87 2.80 43.80 -33.81
CA ARG A 87 3.50 43.29 -34.98
C ARG A 87 2.62 43.42 -36.22
N ALA A 88 3.18 43.89 -37.32
CA ALA A 88 2.49 43.95 -38.60
C ALA A 88 2.31 42.55 -39.21
N LEU A 89 1.08 42.18 -39.57
CA LEU A 89 0.74 40.91 -40.21
C LEU A 89 1.00 40.91 -41.71
N CYS A 90 0.96 42.08 -42.33
CA CYS A 90 1.21 42.32 -43.75
C CYS A 90 1.97 43.63 -43.95
N ALA A 91 2.50 43.85 -45.16
CA ALA A 91 3.02 45.16 -45.51
C ALA A 91 1.88 46.19 -45.59
N TYR A 92 2.12 47.41 -45.15
CA TYR A 92 1.16 48.52 -45.21
C TYR A 92 1.86 49.80 -45.63
N HIS A 93 1.33 50.50 -46.63
CA HIS A 93 1.90 51.73 -47.16
C HIS A 93 0.77 52.74 -47.43
N GLN A 94 0.63 53.75 -46.57
CA GLN A 94 -0.39 54.79 -46.75
C GLN A 94 -0.06 56.04 -45.92
N GLN A 95 -0.32 57.24 -46.47
CA GLN A 95 -0.21 58.53 -45.74
C GLN A 95 1.16 58.75 -45.06
N GLY A 96 2.26 58.39 -45.73
CA GLY A 96 3.62 58.54 -45.17
C GLY A 96 3.99 57.47 -44.12
N MET A 97 3.09 56.55 -43.81
CA MET A 97 3.36 55.37 -42.99
C MET A 97 3.73 54.19 -43.89
N SER A 98 4.86 53.55 -43.62
CA SER A 98 5.28 52.29 -44.23
C SER A 98 5.61 51.29 -43.11
N LEU A 99 5.02 50.10 -43.16
CA LEU A 99 5.32 48.97 -42.30
C LEU A 99 5.58 47.74 -43.15
N GLN A 100 6.63 46.99 -42.81
CA GLN A 100 6.92 45.70 -43.41
C GLN A 100 6.21 44.56 -42.67
N ARG A 101 5.95 43.45 -43.37
CA ARG A 101 5.41 42.25 -42.72
C ARG A 101 6.38 41.76 -41.64
N GLY A 102 5.87 41.55 -40.43
CA GLY A 102 6.67 41.15 -39.26
C GLY A 102 7.31 42.30 -38.49
N GLU A 103 7.20 43.54 -38.97
CA GLU A 103 7.77 44.71 -38.29
C GLU A 103 7.05 44.97 -36.96
N GLU A 104 7.83 45.24 -35.90
CA GLU A 104 7.32 45.57 -34.57
C GLU A 104 7.22 47.09 -34.38
N CYS A 105 6.06 47.55 -33.93
CA CYS A 105 5.79 48.94 -33.60
C CYS A 105 4.97 49.03 -32.30
N PHE A 106 4.61 50.25 -31.91
CA PHE A 106 3.96 50.52 -30.63
C PHE A 106 2.56 51.11 -30.84
N LEU A 107 1.54 50.41 -30.37
CA LEU A 107 0.15 50.88 -30.30
C LEU A 107 0.00 51.93 -29.20
N THR A 108 -0.32 53.17 -29.58
CA THR A 108 -0.49 54.30 -28.65
C THR A 108 -1.95 54.66 -28.41
N ASN A 109 -2.85 54.37 -29.36
CA ASN A 109 -4.27 54.63 -29.20
C ASN A 109 -5.12 53.68 -30.06
N ASN A 110 -6.14 53.05 -29.47
CA ASN A 110 -7.07 52.15 -30.15
C ASN A 110 -8.56 52.59 -30.04
N SER A 111 -8.82 53.88 -29.77
CA SER A 111 -10.18 54.43 -29.62
C SER A 111 -11.04 54.23 -30.88
N GLN A 112 -10.42 54.21 -32.06
CA GLN A 112 -11.05 53.80 -33.31
C GLN A 112 -10.86 52.30 -33.53
N ARG A 113 -11.94 51.50 -33.47
CA ARG A 113 -11.83 50.02 -33.54
C ARG A 113 -11.18 49.50 -34.82
N THR A 114 -11.38 50.17 -35.95
CA THR A 114 -10.91 49.76 -37.28
C THR A 114 -9.55 50.32 -37.65
N LYS A 115 -9.11 51.42 -37.03
CA LYS A 115 -7.83 52.07 -37.28
C LYS A 115 -7.14 52.42 -35.97
N TRP A 116 -5.96 51.90 -35.77
CA TRP A 116 -5.18 52.13 -34.56
C TRP A 116 -4.06 53.12 -34.81
N LYS A 117 -3.81 54.02 -33.85
CA LYS A 117 -2.65 54.90 -33.88
C LYS A 117 -1.44 54.12 -33.39
N VAL A 118 -0.42 54.01 -34.22
CA VAL A 118 0.84 53.33 -33.91
C VAL A 118 2.03 54.27 -34.06
N LYS A 119 3.11 53.95 -33.38
CA LYS A 119 4.40 54.62 -33.43
C LYS A 119 5.48 53.62 -33.83
N THR A 120 6.20 53.88 -34.92
CA THR A 120 7.33 53.05 -35.35
C THR A 120 8.53 53.20 -34.43
N LYS A 121 9.53 52.32 -34.56
CA LYS A 121 10.81 52.44 -33.83
C LYS A 121 11.57 53.73 -34.17
N THR A 122 11.36 54.27 -35.38
CA THR A 122 11.91 55.56 -35.84
C THR A 122 11.18 56.77 -35.29
N GLY A 123 10.09 56.57 -34.54
CA GLY A 123 9.31 57.62 -33.90
C GLY A 123 8.16 58.18 -34.75
N LEU A 124 7.97 57.66 -35.96
CA LEU A 124 6.89 58.08 -36.87
C LEU A 124 5.54 57.57 -36.36
N GLU A 125 4.55 58.45 -36.27
CA GLU A 125 3.20 58.11 -35.81
C GLU A 125 2.19 58.15 -36.96
N GLY A 126 1.30 57.17 -37.01
CA GLY A 126 0.29 57.08 -38.06
C GLY A 126 -0.86 56.17 -37.69
N PHE A 127 -1.93 56.23 -38.49
CA PHE A 127 -3.08 55.33 -38.35
C PHE A 127 -2.93 54.13 -39.29
N VAL A 128 -3.07 52.94 -38.73
CA VAL A 128 -2.96 51.67 -39.46
C VAL A 128 -4.23 50.84 -39.18
N PRO A 129 -4.81 50.16 -40.19
CA PRO A 129 -5.94 49.28 -39.96
C PRO A 129 -5.64 48.22 -38.89
N SER A 130 -6.55 48.05 -37.93
CA SER A 130 -6.36 47.12 -36.80
C SER A 130 -6.23 45.65 -37.25
N ALA A 131 -6.82 45.31 -38.41
CA ALA A 131 -6.69 44.00 -39.04
C ALA A 131 -5.25 43.68 -39.50
N CYS A 132 -4.42 44.70 -39.75
CA CYS A 132 -3.02 44.53 -40.16
C CYS A 132 -2.07 44.35 -38.97
N LEU A 133 -2.56 44.46 -37.73
CA LEU A 133 -1.75 44.47 -36.52
C LEU A 133 -2.11 43.29 -35.61
N LEU A 134 -1.10 42.68 -35.00
CA LEU A 134 -1.22 41.63 -33.98
C LEU A 134 -0.57 42.11 -32.69
N ILE A 135 -1.21 41.89 -31.55
CA ILE A 135 -0.53 41.99 -30.25
C ILE A 135 0.15 40.64 -30.04
N PRO A 136 1.49 40.56 -30.02
CA PRO A 136 2.20 39.29 -29.86
C PRO A 136 2.04 38.74 -28.44
N ALA A 137 2.37 37.47 -28.26
CA ALA A 137 2.57 36.86 -26.95
C ALA A 137 3.70 37.58 -26.17
N PRO A 138 3.75 37.50 -24.83
CA PRO A 138 2.92 36.67 -23.95
C PRO A 138 1.56 37.28 -23.58
N ASN A 139 0.58 36.42 -23.28
CA ASN A 139 -0.66 36.80 -22.61
C ASN A 139 -0.54 36.58 -21.10
N GLN A 140 -0.44 37.67 -20.33
CA GLN A 140 -0.30 37.59 -18.87
C GLN A 140 -1.46 36.82 -18.21
N GLU A 141 -2.70 36.96 -18.70
CA GLU A 141 -3.85 36.21 -18.17
C GLU A 141 -3.69 34.69 -18.33
N ALA A 142 -3.09 34.25 -19.44
CA ALA A 142 -2.84 32.83 -19.69
C ALA A 142 -1.75 32.30 -18.75
N ILE A 143 -0.68 33.07 -18.56
CA ILE A 143 0.42 32.73 -17.64
C ILE A 143 -0.10 32.65 -16.20
N ASP A 144 -0.85 33.65 -15.75
CA ASP A 144 -1.41 33.70 -14.39
C ASP A 144 -2.39 32.55 -14.16
N THR A 145 -3.19 32.20 -15.17
CA THR A 145 -4.11 31.05 -15.11
C THR A 145 -3.34 29.74 -14.99
N ALA A 146 -2.30 29.52 -15.80
CA ALA A 146 -1.50 28.30 -15.71
C ALA A 146 -0.75 28.19 -14.37
N ASN A 147 -0.21 29.29 -13.86
CA ASN A 147 0.43 29.33 -12.54
C ASN A 147 -0.56 29.03 -11.40
N ARG A 148 -1.78 29.58 -11.48
CA ARG A 148 -2.85 29.27 -10.52
C ARG A 148 -3.23 27.78 -10.55
N LEU A 149 -3.35 27.18 -11.73
CA LEU A 149 -3.60 25.75 -11.88
C LEU A 149 -2.49 24.90 -11.25
N LYS A 150 -1.23 25.29 -11.43
CA LYS A 150 -0.08 24.61 -10.81
C LYS A 150 -0.18 24.63 -9.28
N LEU A 151 -0.48 25.78 -8.69
CA LEU A 151 -0.67 25.89 -7.24
C LEU A 151 -1.87 25.08 -6.73
N GLN A 152 -2.97 25.03 -7.49
CA GLN A 152 -4.13 24.21 -7.16
C GLN A 152 -3.78 22.71 -7.21
N HIS A 153 -3.01 22.28 -8.21
CA HIS A 153 -2.52 20.91 -8.33
C HIS A 153 -1.60 20.52 -7.16
N ASP A 154 -0.62 21.36 -6.84
CA ASP A 154 0.29 21.15 -5.71
C ASP A 154 -0.49 21.01 -4.38
N ARG A 155 -1.52 21.84 -4.19
CA ARG A 155 -2.43 21.76 -3.04
C ARG A 155 -3.20 20.44 -3.02
N LEU A 156 -3.78 20.02 -4.15
CA LEU A 156 -4.50 18.75 -4.26
C LEU A 156 -3.59 17.55 -3.98
N SER A 157 -2.36 17.57 -4.51
CA SER A 157 -1.33 16.56 -4.27
C SER A 157 -0.95 16.50 -2.78
N GLY A 158 -0.80 17.65 -2.12
CA GLY A 158 -0.59 17.75 -0.69
C GLY A 158 -1.73 17.14 0.12
N GLN A 159 -2.99 17.50 -0.20
CA GLN A 159 -4.18 16.92 0.44
C GLN A 159 -4.23 15.40 0.28
N TRP A 160 -3.99 14.90 -0.93
CA TRP A 160 -3.94 13.46 -1.20
C TRP A 160 -2.89 12.76 -0.35
N LYS A 161 -1.66 13.31 -0.25
CA LYS A 161 -0.59 12.75 0.60
C LYS A 161 -1.01 12.67 2.06
N THR A 162 -1.65 13.72 2.58
CA THR A 162 -2.15 13.75 3.96
C THR A 162 -3.20 12.67 4.20
N GLN A 163 -4.18 12.53 3.30
CA GLN A 163 -5.23 11.50 3.43
C GLN A 163 -4.67 10.09 3.27
N GLN A 164 -3.80 9.85 2.29
CA GLN A 164 -3.15 8.56 2.09
C GLN A 164 -2.36 8.13 3.32
N ARG A 165 -1.62 9.05 3.93
CA ARG A 165 -0.90 8.78 5.19
C ARG A 165 -1.87 8.36 6.30
N LYS A 166 -2.96 9.10 6.50
CA LYS A 166 -3.97 8.82 7.53
C LYS A 166 -4.59 7.43 7.36
N VAL A 167 -5.04 7.09 6.15
CA VAL A 167 -5.65 5.77 5.87
C VAL A 167 -4.64 4.64 6.06
N ARG A 168 -3.40 4.80 5.59
CA ARG A 168 -2.34 3.79 5.79
C ARG A 168 -2.02 3.58 7.26
N LEU A 169 -1.98 4.64 8.06
CA LEU A 169 -1.74 4.55 9.50
C LEU A 169 -2.83 3.73 10.20
N VAL A 170 -4.10 3.98 9.85
CA VAL A 170 -5.24 3.19 10.34
C VAL A 170 -5.10 1.71 9.94
N ALA A 171 -4.72 1.43 8.69
CA ALA A 171 -4.52 0.06 8.19
C ALA A 171 -3.46 -0.69 8.99
N VAL A 172 -2.28 -0.06 9.17
CA VAL A 172 -1.15 -0.65 9.89
C VAL A 172 -1.48 -0.88 11.36
N PHE A 173 -2.10 0.08 12.05
CA PHE A 173 -2.55 -0.15 13.42
C PHE A 173 -3.65 -1.21 13.53
N GLY A 174 -4.52 -1.33 12.53
CA GLY A 174 -5.49 -2.43 12.43
C GLY A 174 -4.80 -3.80 12.36
N ALA A 175 -3.80 -3.93 11.49
CA ALA A 175 -3.01 -5.16 11.35
C ALA A 175 -2.18 -5.48 12.60
N ILE A 176 -1.57 -4.47 13.26
CA ILE A 176 -0.92 -4.60 14.57
C ILE A 176 -1.88 -5.22 15.59
N ARG A 177 -3.11 -4.71 15.70
CA ARG A 177 -4.13 -5.26 16.63
C ARG A 177 -4.48 -6.71 16.29
N GLN A 178 -4.57 -7.06 15.02
CA GLN A 178 -4.84 -8.43 14.58
C GLN A 178 -3.72 -9.39 14.99
N VAL A 179 -2.46 -9.00 14.77
CA VAL A 179 -1.28 -9.80 15.17
C VAL A 179 -1.19 -9.94 16.69
N ARG A 180 -1.45 -8.86 17.45
CA ARG A 180 -1.50 -8.89 18.92
C ARG A 180 -2.58 -9.81 19.49
N ALA A 181 -3.64 -10.07 18.72
CA ALA A 181 -4.74 -10.94 19.11
C ALA A 181 -4.49 -12.43 18.74
N TRP A 182 -3.33 -12.75 18.16
CA TRP A 182 -2.93 -14.13 17.93
C TRP A 182 -2.55 -14.82 19.24
N ASP A 183 -3.07 -16.03 19.40
CA ASP A 183 -2.65 -16.97 20.42
C ASP A 183 -2.00 -18.19 19.73
N LEU A 184 -1.33 -19.05 20.50
CA LEU A 184 -0.63 -20.21 19.95
C LEU A 184 -1.56 -21.12 19.13
N LYS A 185 -2.83 -21.25 19.54
CA LYS A 185 -3.80 -22.11 18.85
C LYS A 185 -4.14 -21.56 17.47
N LYS A 186 -4.48 -20.27 17.37
CA LYS A 186 -4.75 -19.59 16.09
C LYS A 186 -3.51 -19.56 15.22
N PHE A 187 -2.34 -19.31 15.81
CA PHE A 187 -1.07 -19.23 15.10
C PHE A 187 -0.67 -20.57 14.47
N MET A 188 -0.88 -21.69 15.15
CA MET A 188 -0.64 -23.04 14.62
C MET A 188 -1.73 -23.52 13.65
N ALA A 189 -2.95 -22.96 13.73
CA ALA A 189 -4.02 -23.28 12.79
C ALA A 189 -3.85 -22.58 11.43
N MET A 190 -3.04 -21.53 11.36
CA MET A 190 -2.70 -20.82 10.13
C MET A 190 -1.52 -21.46 9.40
N ASP A 191 -1.52 -21.37 8.08
CA ASP A 191 -0.41 -21.84 7.26
C ASP A 191 0.89 -21.04 7.55
N PRO A 192 2.06 -21.70 7.66
CA PRO A 192 3.33 -21.03 7.93
C PRO A 192 3.72 -19.95 6.92
N ALA A 193 3.40 -20.12 5.64
CA ALA A 193 3.67 -19.10 4.63
C ALA A 193 2.69 -17.93 4.75
N GLN A 194 1.44 -18.19 5.12
CA GLN A 194 0.44 -17.14 5.35
C GLN A 194 0.82 -16.24 6.54
N ARG A 195 1.19 -16.81 7.69
CA ARG A 195 1.59 -16.02 8.87
C ARG A 195 2.83 -15.17 8.62
N GLU A 196 3.80 -15.72 7.88
CA GLU A 196 5.02 -14.99 7.49
C GLU A 196 4.71 -13.87 6.50
N ALA A 197 3.82 -14.11 5.53
CA ALA A 197 3.39 -13.09 4.58
C ALA A 197 2.69 -11.91 5.27
N VAL A 198 1.79 -12.18 6.22
CA VAL A 198 1.12 -11.14 7.02
C VAL A 198 2.14 -10.34 7.83
N TRP A 199 3.10 -11.02 8.47
CA TRP A 199 4.15 -10.37 9.24
C TRP A 199 5.06 -9.48 8.37
N ARG A 200 5.57 -10.01 7.25
CA ARG A 200 6.43 -9.26 6.33
C ARG A 200 5.71 -8.04 5.73
N ALA A 201 4.44 -8.19 5.36
CA ALA A 201 3.64 -7.07 4.85
C ALA A 201 3.48 -5.97 5.91
N LEU A 202 3.17 -6.36 7.16
CA LEU A 202 3.04 -5.41 8.27
C LEU A 202 4.34 -4.66 8.56
N GLN A 203 5.47 -5.37 8.61
CA GLN A 203 6.79 -4.75 8.78
C GLN A 203 7.09 -3.77 7.66
N HIS A 204 6.94 -4.21 6.39
CA HIS A 204 7.22 -3.37 5.23
C HIS A 204 6.39 -2.08 5.23
N ASP A 205 5.08 -2.19 5.44
CA ASP A 205 4.18 -1.03 5.43
C ASP A 205 4.45 -0.08 6.60
N GLY A 206 4.74 -0.63 7.78
CA GLY A 206 5.09 0.11 8.98
C GLY A 206 6.41 0.88 8.85
N GLU A 207 7.48 0.20 8.45
CA GLU A 207 8.82 0.80 8.24
C GLU A 207 8.78 1.88 7.15
N LYS A 208 8.04 1.62 6.07
CA LYS A 208 7.88 2.60 4.99
C LYS A 208 7.18 3.87 5.47
N LEU A 209 6.13 3.76 6.29
CA LEU A 209 5.48 4.94 6.88
C LEU A 209 6.43 5.74 7.79
N ILE A 210 7.21 5.05 8.63
CA ILE A 210 8.18 5.69 9.53
C ILE A 210 9.24 6.46 8.71
N THR A 211 9.75 5.82 7.65
CA THR A 211 10.79 6.41 6.79
C THR A 211 10.28 7.64 6.03
N GLU A 212 9.04 7.60 5.53
CA GLU A 212 8.43 8.71 4.78
C GLU A 212 8.15 9.95 5.65
N CYS A 213 7.93 9.78 6.95
CA CYS A 213 7.47 10.85 7.85
C CYS A 213 8.57 11.42 8.76
N GLY A 214 9.73 10.76 8.84
CA GLY A 214 10.85 11.16 9.68
C GLY A 214 10.67 10.76 11.16
N THR A 215 11.79 10.72 11.89
CA THR A 215 11.87 10.19 13.27
C THR A 215 11.38 11.16 14.35
N SER A 216 11.16 12.44 14.03
CA SER A 216 10.73 13.47 14.98
C SER A 216 9.22 13.47 15.26
N ASP A 217 8.46 12.66 14.53
CA ASP A 217 7.00 12.57 14.70
C ASP A 217 6.65 11.57 15.81
N ARG A 218 5.96 12.06 16.86
CA ARG A 218 5.50 11.26 18.01
C ARG A 218 4.63 10.07 17.58
N GLU A 219 3.82 10.21 16.54
CA GLU A 219 3.01 9.09 16.01
C GLU A 219 3.89 8.01 15.39
N MET A 220 4.97 8.39 14.71
CA MET A 220 5.91 7.45 14.10
C MET A 220 6.76 6.75 15.16
N SER A 221 7.17 7.44 16.22
CA SER A 221 7.82 6.80 17.37
C SER A 221 6.90 5.79 18.04
N LYS A 222 5.62 6.13 18.21
CA LYS A 222 4.61 5.19 18.74
C LYS A 222 4.43 3.98 17.82
N LEU A 223 4.34 4.20 16.51
CA LEU A 223 4.24 3.12 15.54
C LEU A 223 5.46 2.18 15.59
N ALA A 224 6.67 2.74 15.68
CA ALA A 224 7.90 1.95 15.80
C ALA A 224 7.92 1.05 17.04
N GLU A 225 7.50 1.60 18.19
CA GLU A 225 7.40 0.83 19.43
C GLU A 225 6.33 -0.27 19.34
N GLU A 226 5.18 0.05 18.73
CA GLU A 226 4.10 -0.92 18.55
C GLU A 226 4.50 -2.08 17.61
N LEU A 227 5.25 -1.78 16.54
CA LEU A 227 5.83 -2.78 15.63
C LEU A 227 6.86 -3.66 16.34
N LYS A 228 7.73 -3.08 17.17
CA LYS A 228 8.72 -3.83 17.95
C LYS A 228 8.05 -4.80 18.93
N GLN A 229 6.97 -4.37 19.59
CA GLN A 229 6.18 -5.25 20.45
C GLN A 229 5.50 -6.37 19.65
N CYS A 230 4.97 -6.07 18.45
CA CYS A 230 4.43 -7.09 17.56
C CYS A 230 5.51 -8.09 17.09
N GLU A 231 6.73 -7.63 16.83
CA GLU A 231 7.86 -8.50 16.50
C GLU A 231 8.16 -9.48 17.62
N GLN A 232 8.21 -8.99 18.86
CA GLN A 232 8.41 -9.85 20.02
C GLN A 232 7.32 -10.93 20.13
N ILE A 233 6.04 -10.54 20.01
CA ILE A 233 4.91 -11.49 20.04
C ILE A 233 5.04 -12.53 18.91
N TYR A 234 5.38 -12.10 17.69
CA TYR A 234 5.54 -13.00 16.56
C TYR A 234 6.68 -14.01 16.80
N LEU A 235 7.82 -13.56 17.31
CA LEU A 235 8.97 -14.42 17.62
C LEU A 235 8.65 -15.41 18.75
N GLU A 236 7.97 -14.96 19.81
CA GLU A 236 7.54 -15.83 20.92
C GLU A 236 6.57 -16.92 20.42
N LEU A 237 5.63 -16.58 19.55
CA LEU A 237 4.70 -17.54 18.95
C LEU A 237 5.42 -18.53 18.02
N CYS A 238 6.39 -18.08 17.22
CA CYS A 238 7.24 -18.94 16.41
C CYS A 238 7.98 -19.97 17.28
N GLN A 239 8.64 -19.52 18.35
CA GLN A 239 9.37 -20.38 19.28
C GLN A 239 8.44 -21.37 19.98
N ALA A 240 7.28 -20.91 20.45
CA ALA A 240 6.30 -21.76 21.12
C ALA A 240 5.71 -22.82 20.18
N ALA A 241 5.52 -22.51 18.89
CA ALA A 241 5.07 -23.46 17.88
C ALA A 241 6.11 -24.57 17.66
N VAL A 242 7.38 -24.20 17.44
CA VAL A 242 8.48 -25.17 17.29
C VAL A 242 8.62 -26.05 18.52
N ALA A 243 8.65 -25.45 19.72
CA ALA A 243 8.75 -26.21 20.97
C ALA A 243 7.57 -27.17 21.17
N ARG A 244 6.37 -26.84 20.67
CA ARG A 244 5.20 -27.71 20.75
C ARG A 244 5.29 -28.88 19.77
N GLU A 245 5.78 -28.65 18.56
CA GLU A 245 6.07 -29.71 17.59
C GLU A 245 7.15 -30.66 18.10
N GLU A 246 8.27 -30.13 18.62
CA GLU A 246 9.35 -30.94 19.22
C GLU A 246 8.85 -31.79 20.40
N ARG A 247 8.03 -31.22 21.29
CA ARG A 247 7.42 -31.97 22.39
C ARG A 247 6.50 -33.08 21.88
N HIS A 248 5.73 -32.83 20.82
CA HIS A 248 4.85 -33.82 20.22
C HIS A 248 5.66 -34.98 19.63
N VAL A 249 6.71 -34.68 18.86
CA VAL A 249 7.64 -35.67 18.31
C VAL A 249 8.35 -36.47 19.41
N SER A 250 8.84 -35.80 20.45
CA SER A 250 9.49 -36.45 21.59
C SER A 250 8.54 -37.39 22.34
N THR A 251 7.31 -36.94 22.59
CA THR A 251 6.28 -37.77 23.25
C THR A 251 5.92 -38.98 22.39
N ALA A 252 5.75 -38.80 21.08
CA ALA A 252 5.53 -39.90 20.14
C ALA A 252 6.70 -40.90 20.11
N HIS A 253 7.94 -40.40 20.15
CA HIS A 253 9.13 -41.26 20.19
C HIS A 253 9.20 -42.09 21.48
N ILE A 254 8.93 -41.49 22.65
CA ILE A 254 8.89 -42.19 23.94
C ILE A 254 7.83 -43.29 23.92
N ILE A 255 6.64 -42.99 23.39
CA ILE A 255 5.55 -43.97 23.29
C ILE A 255 5.93 -45.10 22.33
N LEU A 256 6.58 -44.80 21.20
CA LEU A 256 7.07 -45.82 20.26
C LEU A 256 8.09 -46.75 20.93
N GLN A 257 9.08 -46.22 21.66
CA GLN A 257 10.06 -47.04 22.38
C GLN A 257 9.40 -47.97 23.40
N ARG A 258 8.37 -47.48 24.11
CA ARG A 258 7.61 -48.31 25.07
C ARG A 258 6.80 -49.40 24.37
N VAL A 259 6.16 -49.09 23.24
CA VAL A 259 5.45 -50.09 22.41
C VAL A 259 6.41 -51.18 21.92
N GLU A 260 7.61 -50.79 21.45
CA GLU A 260 8.65 -51.74 21.03
C GLU A 260 9.16 -52.62 22.19
N ALA A 261 9.30 -52.05 23.39
CA ALA A 261 9.68 -52.80 24.58
C ALA A 261 8.63 -53.85 24.95
N VAL A 262 7.36 -53.44 25.05
CA VAL A 262 6.24 -54.35 25.34
C VAL A 262 6.11 -55.43 24.27
N SER A 263 6.29 -55.10 22.98
CA SER A 263 6.25 -56.07 21.88
C SER A 263 7.35 -57.14 21.99
N ARG A 264 8.58 -56.73 22.32
CA ARG A 264 9.69 -57.65 22.59
C ARG A 264 9.39 -58.53 23.79
N ASP A 265 8.91 -57.94 24.87
CA ASP A 265 8.63 -58.67 26.10
C ASP A 265 7.46 -59.65 25.92
N LEU A 266 6.43 -59.30 25.14
CA LEU A 266 5.34 -60.21 24.77
C LEU A 266 5.86 -61.38 23.93
N THR A 267 6.78 -61.13 22.99
CA THR A 267 7.42 -62.18 22.19
C THR A 267 8.20 -63.16 23.08
N ILE A 268 8.91 -62.63 24.09
CA ILE A 268 9.61 -63.47 25.09
C ILE A 268 8.60 -64.25 25.94
N THR A 269 7.53 -63.62 26.40
CA THR A 269 6.46 -64.26 27.16
C THR A 269 5.79 -65.38 26.35
N ASP A 270 5.55 -65.17 25.06
CA ASP A 270 5.00 -66.17 24.14
C ASP A 270 5.94 -67.37 23.95
N GLN A 271 7.25 -67.10 23.78
CA GLN A 271 8.27 -68.17 23.75
C GLN A 271 8.31 -68.94 25.08
N GLN A 272 8.21 -68.25 26.22
CA GLN A 272 8.12 -68.89 27.54
C GLN A 272 6.87 -69.74 27.67
N LEU A 273 5.71 -69.27 27.21
CA LEU A 273 4.48 -70.04 27.20
C LEU A 273 4.64 -71.31 26.35
N SER A 274 5.22 -71.19 25.16
CA SER A 274 5.50 -72.33 24.27
C SER A 274 6.41 -73.38 24.94
N THR A 275 7.49 -72.95 25.60
CA THR A 275 8.38 -73.87 26.34
C THR A 275 7.68 -74.54 27.54
N LEU A 276 6.83 -73.81 28.27
CA LEU A 276 6.04 -74.36 29.37
C LEU A 276 5.02 -75.41 28.88
N LEU A 277 4.36 -75.17 27.75
CA LEU A 277 3.40 -76.11 27.15
C LEU A 277 4.05 -77.41 26.68
N HIS A 278 5.33 -77.36 26.26
CA HIS A 278 6.09 -78.52 25.82
C HIS A 278 6.85 -79.24 26.95
N ARG A 279 6.76 -78.76 28.20
CA ARG A 279 7.45 -79.38 29.35
C ARG A 279 6.75 -80.70 29.74
N PRO A 280 7.50 -81.79 30.01
CA PRO A 280 6.90 -83.03 30.50
C PRO A 280 6.26 -82.84 31.88
N LEU A 281 5.23 -83.64 32.17
CA LEU A 281 4.51 -83.59 33.44
C LEU A 281 5.46 -83.83 34.63
N PRO A 282 5.39 -83.00 35.70
CA PRO A 282 6.25 -83.14 36.87
C PRO A 282 6.04 -84.49 37.56
N GLN A 283 7.14 -85.20 37.83
CA GLN A 283 7.11 -86.58 38.37
C GLN A 283 7.29 -86.66 39.89
N ASN A 284 7.61 -85.55 40.56
CA ASN A 284 7.80 -85.49 42.01
C ASN A 284 7.29 -84.16 42.59
N ASN A 285 7.10 -84.12 43.92
CA ASN A 285 6.57 -82.93 44.60
C ASN A 285 7.43 -81.67 44.42
N LEU A 286 8.76 -81.81 44.30
CA LEU A 286 9.65 -80.67 44.05
C LEU A 286 9.41 -80.06 42.66
N ALA A 287 9.29 -80.88 41.62
CA ALA A 287 9.01 -80.44 40.25
C ALA A 287 7.62 -79.81 40.11
N VAL A 288 6.64 -80.25 40.90
CA VAL A 288 5.31 -79.61 40.99
C VAL A 288 5.43 -78.20 41.58
N GLN A 289 6.17 -78.05 42.68
CA GLN A 289 6.39 -76.73 43.31
C GLN A 289 7.14 -75.77 42.37
N GLU A 290 8.15 -76.23 41.65
CA GLU A 290 8.87 -75.45 40.65
C GLU A 290 7.97 -75.02 39.48
N SER A 291 7.09 -75.91 39.00
CA SER A 291 6.15 -75.62 37.92
C SER A 291 5.12 -74.56 38.34
N PHE A 292 4.59 -74.66 39.56
CA PHE A 292 3.67 -73.66 40.11
C PHE A 292 4.33 -72.29 40.30
N ARG A 293 5.58 -72.28 40.78
CA ARG A 293 6.37 -71.05 40.90
C ARG A 293 6.59 -70.39 39.54
N SER A 294 7.00 -71.17 38.54
CA SER A 294 7.21 -70.68 37.17
C SER A 294 5.93 -70.14 36.53
N TYR A 295 4.78 -70.80 36.74
CA TYR A 295 3.48 -70.29 36.31
C TYR A 295 3.12 -68.97 36.99
N ARG A 296 3.33 -68.84 38.31
CA ARG A 296 3.09 -67.59 39.03
C ARG A 296 3.97 -66.44 38.53
N GLU A 297 5.24 -66.70 38.27
CA GLU A 297 6.16 -65.72 37.70
C GLU A 297 5.75 -65.30 36.29
N PHE A 298 5.28 -66.23 35.46
CA PHE A 298 4.70 -65.94 34.15
C PHE A 298 3.44 -65.07 34.27
N GLN A 299 2.50 -65.45 35.13
CA GLN A 299 1.22 -64.74 35.30
C GLN A 299 1.45 -63.29 35.72
N LEU A 300 2.35 -63.05 36.68
CA LEU A 300 2.69 -61.69 37.11
C LEU A 300 3.28 -60.85 35.97
N LYS A 301 4.17 -61.42 35.15
CA LYS A 301 4.74 -60.71 33.98
C LYS A 301 3.66 -60.39 32.94
N PHE A 302 2.78 -61.34 32.65
CA PHE A 302 1.69 -61.16 31.69
C PHE A 302 0.71 -60.08 32.16
N ASP A 303 0.31 -60.09 33.43
CA ASP A 303 -0.58 -59.07 34.01
C ASP A 303 0.06 -57.67 33.98
N MET A 304 1.38 -57.57 34.21
CA MET A 304 2.12 -56.31 34.08
C MET A 304 2.11 -55.79 32.64
N GLN A 305 2.38 -56.67 31.67
CA GLN A 305 2.35 -56.33 30.23
C GLN A 305 0.94 -55.88 29.80
N GLU A 306 -0.11 -56.56 30.25
CA GLU A 306 -1.49 -56.21 29.92
C GLU A 306 -1.85 -54.80 30.44
N ASN A 307 -1.43 -54.45 31.66
CA ASN A 307 -1.64 -53.13 32.23
C ASN A 307 -0.85 -52.04 31.47
N GLU A 308 0.38 -52.33 31.07
CA GLU A 308 1.17 -51.39 30.27
C GLU A 308 0.56 -51.14 28.89
N ILE A 309 0.05 -52.19 28.22
CA ILE A 309 -0.67 -52.06 26.95
C ILE A 309 -1.90 -51.17 27.10
N LYS A 310 -2.70 -51.35 28.16
CA LYS A 310 -3.87 -50.51 28.44
C LYS A 310 -3.48 -49.03 28.65
N SER A 311 -2.37 -48.77 29.33
CA SER A 311 -1.84 -47.41 29.49
C SER A 311 -1.42 -46.80 28.14
N LEU A 312 -0.60 -47.52 27.37
CA LEU A 312 -0.13 -47.06 26.06
C LEU A 312 -1.28 -46.81 25.08
N GLN A 313 -2.31 -47.66 25.08
CA GLN A 313 -3.51 -47.44 24.26
C GLN A 313 -4.23 -46.13 24.59
N LYS A 314 -4.18 -45.66 25.84
CA LYS A 314 -4.74 -44.37 26.24
C LYS A 314 -3.84 -43.23 25.77
N GLU A 315 -2.54 -43.32 26.02
CA GLU A 315 -1.56 -42.30 25.65
C GLU A 315 -1.49 -42.08 24.12
N VAL A 316 -1.56 -43.14 23.31
CA VAL A 316 -1.61 -43.06 21.84
C VAL A 316 -2.86 -42.34 21.35
N LYS A 317 -4.01 -42.55 22.01
CA LYS A 317 -5.26 -41.83 21.67
C LYS A 317 -5.17 -40.34 21.98
N GLU A 318 -4.41 -39.96 23.00
CA GLU A 318 -4.20 -38.56 23.37
C GLU A 318 -3.24 -37.83 22.41
N LEU A 319 -2.31 -38.57 21.78
CA LEU A 319 -1.38 -38.03 20.77
C LEU A 319 -2.00 -37.73 19.41
N SER A 320 -3.07 -38.44 19.04
CA SER A 320 -3.77 -38.29 17.76
C SER A 320 -5.08 -37.55 18.00
N PRO A 321 -5.11 -36.21 17.95
CA PRO A 321 -6.36 -35.49 17.98
C PRO A 321 -7.11 -35.83 16.69
N ARG A 322 -8.31 -36.43 16.83
CA ARG A 322 -9.24 -36.63 15.72
C ARG A 322 -9.66 -35.32 15.09
#